data_AF-A0A174V2E0-F1
#
_entry.id   AF-A0A174V2E0-F1
#
_cell.length_a   1.000
_cell.length_b   1.000
_cell.length_c   1.000
_cell.angle_alpha   90.00
_cell.angle_beta   90.00
_cell.angle_gamma   90.00
#
_symmetry.space_group_name_H-M   'P 1'
#
loop_
_entity.id
_entity.type
_entity.pdbx_description
1 polymer ?
#
loop_
_entity_poly.entity_id
_entity_poly.type
_entity_poly.pdbx_seq_one_letter_code
_entity_poly.pdbx_strand_id
1 'polypeptide(L)' 'MFVLSKRNIVIPAPDGSAAVRLRAGMMETVPGWAAETDYFRALVRDGKVVPSGTSDREGQKAAEKKVKTRRGAETTEE' A
#
# COMPACT_ATOMS: atom_id res chain seq x y z
N MET A 1 -5.90 -11.84 2.20
CA MET A 1 -6.68 -10.65 1.79
C MET A 1 -6.13 -10.13 0.47
N PHE A 2 -6.97 -9.64 -0.44
CA PHE A 2 -6.50 -8.97 -1.67
C PHE A 2 -6.22 -7.50 -1.40
N VAL A 3 -5.13 -6.98 -1.96
CA VAL A 3 -4.78 -5.57 -1.84
C VAL A 3 -4.29 -5.00 -3.18
N LEU A 4 -4.61 -3.74 -3.44
CA LEU A 4 -3.97 -2.94 -4.48
C LEU A 4 -2.81 -2.15 -3.86
N SER A 5 -1.60 -2.36 -4.37
CA SER A 5 -0.44 -1.56 -3.98
C SER A 5 -0.28 -0.35 -4.90
N LYS A 6 -0.18 0.86 -4.32
CA LYS A 6 0.13 2.08 -5.10
C LYS A 6 1.62 2.24 -5.38
N ARG A 7 2.47 1.42 -4.74
CA ARG A 7 3.95 1.50 -4.81
C ARG A 7 4.55 0.09 -4.73
N ASN A 8 5.81 -0.04 -5.13
CA ASN A 8 6.58 -1.27 -4.90
C ASN A 8 6.95 -1.37 -3.43
N ILE A 9 6.48 -2.41 -2.75
CA ILE A 9 6.61 -2.57 -1.29
C ILE A 9 7.15 -3.98 -1.01
N VAL A 10 7.96 -4.10 0.05
CA VAL A 10 8.32 -5.38 0.66
C VAL A 10 7.84 -5.36 2.09
N ILE A 11 7.05 -6.35 2.48
CA ILE A 11 6.60 -6.56 3.87
C ILE A 11 7.47 -7.69 4.44
N PRO A 12 8.46 -7.38 5.29
CA PRO A 12 9.24 -8.39 5.95
C PRO A 12 8.43 -9.07 7.06
N ALA A 13 8.69 -10.36 7.27
CA ALA A 13 8.25 -11.04 8.48
C ALA A 13 9.01 -10.47 9.69
N PRO A 14 8.37 -10.39 10.88
CA PRO A 14 8.98 -9.81 12.06
C PRO A 14 10.23 -10.57 12.53
N ASP A 15 10.31 -11.86 12.23
CA ASP A 15 11.44 -12.75 12.49
C ASP A 15 12.46 -12.79 11.32
N GLY A 16 12.20 -12.09 10.22
CA GLY A 16 13.09 -12.03 9.06
C GLY A 16 13.08 -13.27 8.14
N SER A 17 12.36 -14.33 8.49
CA SER A 17 12.37 -15.60 7.73
C SER A 17 11.68 -15.52 6.37
N ALA A 18 10.80 -14.53 6.17
CA ALA A 18 10.03 -14.39 4.94
C ALA A 18 9.80 -12.92 4.58
N ALA A 19 9.41 -12.68 3.32
CA ALA A 19 8.99 -11.37 2.86
C ALA A 19 7.91 -11.49 1.77
N VAL A 20 6.92 -10.59 1.81
CA VAL A 20 5.90 -10.45 0.76
C VAL A 20 6.24 -9.24 -0.09
N ARG A 21 6.38 -9.45 -1.39
CA ARG A 21 6.60 -8.36 -2.34
C ARG A 21 5.29 -7.97 -2.99
N LEU A 22 4.97 -6.69 -2.90
CA LEU A 22 3.84 -6.09 -3.59
C LEU A 22 4.33 -5.16 -4.70
N ARG A 23 3.77 -5.30 -5.90
CA ARG A 23 4.07 -4.49 -7.08
C ARG A 23 3.11 -3.32 -7.18
N ALA A 24 3.64 -2.17 -7.60
CA ALA A 24 2.84 -0.99 -7.87
C ALA A 24 1.80 -1.27 -8.97
N GLY A 25 0.56 -0.84 -8.76
CA GLY A 25 -0.56 -0.99 -9.69
C GLY A 25 -1.16 -2.40 -9.76
N MET A 26 -0.62 -3.37 -9.02
CA MET A 26 -1.08 -4.75 -9.06
C MET A 26 -1.99 -5.07 -7.87
N MET A 27 -3.02 -5.88 -8.14
CA MET A 27 -3.78 -6.56 -7.10
C MET A 27 -3.10 -7.87 -6.73
N GLU A 28 -2.72 -8.02 -5.47
CA GLU A 28 -1.99 -9.18 -4.98
C GLU A 28 -2.59 -9.70 -3.68
N THR A 29 -2.42 -11.01 -3.44
CA THR A 29 -2.84 -11.66 -2.20
C THR A 29 -1.80 -11.46 -1.12
N VAL A 30 -2.24 -10.88 -0.01
CA VAL A 30 -1.46 -10.77 1.23
C VAL A 30 -1.84 -11.93 2.17
N PRO A 31 -0.87 -12.73 2.63
CA PRO A 31 -1.10 -13.79 3.61
C PRO A 31 -1.47 -13.19 4.99
N GLY A 32 -2.16 -13.97 5.82
CA GLY A 32 -2.68 -13.51 7.12
C GLY A 32 -1.62 -12.87 8.02
N TRP A 33 -0.49 -13.56 8.21
CA TRP A 33 0.63 -13.08 9.03
C TRP A 33 1.12 -11.69 8.59
N ALA A 34 1.17 -11.42 7.28
CA ALA A 34 1.64 -10.15 6.74
C ALA A 34 0.62 -9.04 6.98
N ALA A 35 -0.67 -9.35 6.88
CA ALA A 35 -1.77 -8.41 7.14
C ALA A 35 -1.85 -8.00 8.63
N GLU A 36 -1.33 -8.84 9.53
CA GLU A 36 -1.33 -8.57 10.97
C GLU A 36 -0.15 -7.71 11.43
N THR A 37 0.89 -7.55 10.59
CA THR A 37 2.07 -6.74 10.93
C THR A 37 1.71 -5.26 11.15
N ASP A 38 2.38 -4.63 12.12
CA ASP A 38 2.23 -3.19 12.35
C ASP A 38 2.63 -2.38 11.10
N TYR A 39 3.66 -2.86 10.39
CA TYR A 39 4.09 -2.27 9.13
C TYR A 39 2.97 -2.27 8.08
N PHE A 40 2.28 -3.39 7.87
CA PHE A 40 1.15 -3.44 6.95
C PHE A 40 0.03 -2.46 7.33
N ARG A 41 -0.33 -2.40 8.62
CA ARG A 41 -1.34 -1.45 9.13
C ARG A 41 -0.94 -0.01 8.88
N ALA A 42 0.34 0.33 9.06
CA ALA A 42 0.87 1.65 8.76
C ALA A 42 0.79 1.99 7.26
N LEU A 43 1.04 1.02 6.37
CA LEU A 43 0.92 1.19 4.92
C LEU A 43 -0.52 1.44 4.48
N VAL A 44 -1.49 0.75 5.09
CA VAL A 44 -2.92 0.96 4.85
C VAL A 44 -3.35 2.33 5.36
N ARG A 45 -2.93 2.72 6.57
CA ARG A 45 -3.23 4.04 7.16
C ARG A 45 -2.69 5.20 6.31
N ASP A 46 -1.51 5.04 5.71
CA ASP A 46 -0.92 6.01 4.78
C ASP A 46 -1.54 5.94 3.36
N GLY A 47 -2.43 4.98 3.12
CA GLY A 47 -3.10 4.80 1.82
C GLY A 47 -2.18 4.28 0.72
N LYS A 48 -1.02 3.72 1.07
CA LYS A 48 -0.06 3.08 0.14
C LYS A 48 -0.56 1.73 -0.35
N VAL A 49 -1.31 1.04 0.51
CA VAL A 49 -1.95 -0.23 0.24
C VAL A 49 -3.45 -0.05 0.45
N VAL A 50 -4.24 -0.48 -0.53
CA VAL A 50 -5.71 -0.41 -0.48
C VAL A 50 -6.23 -1.85 -0.43
N PRO A 51 -6.70 -2.34 0.73
CA PRO A 51 -7.32 -3.66 0.80
C PRO A 51 -8.63 -3.69 0.01
N SER A 52 -8.86 -4.77 -0.72
CA SER A 52 -10.08 -5.00 -1.50
C SER A 52 -10.89 -6.10 -0.79
N GLY A 53 -11.93 -5.70 -0.04
CA GLY A 53 -12.82 -6.61 0.69
C GLY A 53 -13.64 -5.93 1.81
N THR A 54 -14.86 -6.41 2.03
CA THR A 54 -16.01 -5.94 2.85
C THR A 54 -15.78 -5.26 4.23
N SER A 55 -14.57 -5.14 4.77
CA SER A 55 -14.29 -4.29 5.96
C SER A 55 -13.98 -2.83 5.61
N ASP A 56 -14.59 -2.35 4.53
CA ASP A 56 -14.21 -1.12 3.85
C ASP A 56 -15.07 0.09 4.24
N ARG A 57 -15.37 0.24 5.54
CA ARG A 57 -16.08 1.43 6.04
C ARG A 57 -15.17 2.46 6.68
N GLU A 58 -14.00 2.06 7.16
CA GLU A 58 -13.04 2.97 7.82
C GLU A 58 -11.82 3.29 6.95
N GLY A 59 -11.42 2.40 6.04
CA GLY A 59 -10.24 2.58 5.16
C GLY A 59 -10.49 3.50 3.96
N GLN A 60 -11.64 3.37 3.29
CA GLN A 60 -11.99 4.19 2.12
C GLN A 60 -12.01 5.70 2.40
N LYS A 61 -12.34 6.12 3.63
CA LYS A 61 -12.35 7.55 4.01
C LYS A 61 -10.96 8.21 4.01
N ALA A 62 -9.89 7.41 4.13
CA ALA A 62 -8.51 7.91 4.08
C ALA A 62 -7.98 8.04 2.64
N ALA A 63 -8.52 7.28 1.68
CA ALA A 63 -8.10 7.32 0.28
C ALA A 63 -8.60 8.57 -0.47
N GLU A 64 -9.66 9.22 0.00
CA GLU A 64 -10.17 10.50 -0.53
C GLU A 64 -9.42 11.74 -0.02
N LYS A 65 -8.48 11.60 0.93
CA LYS A 65 -7.64 12.72 1.35
C LYS A 65 -6.54 12.97 0.32
N LYS A 66 -6.91 13.76 -0.70
CA LYS A 66 -6.07 14.52 -1.65
C LYS A 66 -4.57 14.19 -1.55
N VAL A 67 -4.10 13.38 -2.48
CA VAL A 67 -2.69 13.38 -2.89
C VAL A 67 -2.35 14.81 -3.30
N LYS A 68 -1.69 15.57 -2.41
CA LYS A 68 -1.06 16.84 -2.76
C LYS A 68 0.14 16.51 -3.65
N THR A 69 -0.04 16.57 -4.95
CA THR A 69 1.06 16.72 -5.91
C THR A 69 1.82 18.00 -5.54
N ARG A 70 3.07 17.87 -5.09
CA ARG A 70 4.04 18.97 -5.14
C ARG A 70 4.94 18.76 -6.35
N ARG A 71 5.03 19.82 -7.14
CA ARG A 71 5.85 20.01 -8.36
C ARG A 71 7.33 19.73 -8.13
N GLY A 72 8.01 19.35 -9.22
CA GLY A 72 9.44 19.59 -9.39
C GLY A 72 10.11 18.59 -10.34
N ALA A 73 9.89 18.71 -11.65
CA ALA A 73 10.86 18.32 -12.67
C ALA A 73 10.49 19.05 -13.97
N GLU A 74 11.27 20.08 -14.26
CA GLU A 74 11.23 20.87 -15.48
C GLU A 74 11.86 20.03 -16.61
N THR A 75 11.19 19.94 -17.76
CA THR A 75 11.85 19.52 -19.00
C THR A 75 11.37 20.45 -20.09
N THR A 76 12.23 21.41 -20.39
CA THR A 76 12.28 22.15 -21.65
C THR A 76 12.68 21.18 -22.74
N GLU A 77 11.90 21.05 -23.81
CA GLU A 77 12.41 20.65 -25.12
C GLU A 77 11.76 21.58 -26.17
N GLU A 78 12.64 22.31 -26.86
CA GLU A 78 12.39 22.98 -28.14
C GLU A 78 12.27 21.96 -29.28
#